data_AF-A0A1S1HDR2-F1
#
_entry.id   AF-A0A1S1HDR2-F1
#
_cell.length_a   1.000
_cell.length_b   1.000
_cell.length_c   1.000
_cell.angle_alpha   90.00
_cell.angle_beta   90.00
_cell.angle_gamma   90.00
#
_symmetry.space_group_name_H-M   'P 1'
#
loop_
_entity.id
_entity.type
_entity.pdbx_description
1 polymer ?
#
loop_
_entity_poly.entity_id
_entity_poly.type
_entity_poly.pdbx_seq_one_letter_code
_entity_poly.pdbx_strand_id
1 'polypeptide(L)'
;MVIVMADAHSNVVPPAQPLTEAEFRNAWLQSLARLCAAHGDGRVALALGVSERHLRNLKSGASLPAADRIWNLLALDPSAHDEIDARYQVKNSPIDALCSTDPLTRDIIALANEVAQSEDPSSPGGVVVTDHELLQKDEHRMRRIHNTLGSWLKRIEAMRRPAIKAVA
;
A
#
# COMPACT_ATOMS: atom_id res chain seq x y z
N MET A 1 30.99 24.11 2.08
CA MET A 1 30.52 22.71 2.13
C MET A 1 29.08 22.74 2.60
N VAL A 2 28.12 22.73 1.68
CA VAL A 2 26.69 22.78 2.04
C VAL A 2 26.25 21.35 2.27
N ILE A 3 25.95 21.03 3.53
CA ILE A 3 25.24 19.81 3.87
C ILE A 3 23.79 20.05 3.49
N VAL A 4 23.37 19.50 2.35
CA VAL A 4 21.95 19.41 2.00
C VAL A 4 21.36 18.38 2.96
N MET A 5 20.72 18.85 4.03
CA MET A 5 19.83 18.02 4.83
C MET A 5 18.69 17.59 3.90
N ALA A 6 18.55 16.29 3.69
CA ALA A 6 17.41 15.75 2.98
C ALA A 6 16.15 16.05 3.82
N ASP A 7 15.29 16.90 3.28
CA ASP A 7 13.94 17.12 3.82
C ASP A 7 13.18 15.80 3.77
N ALA A 8 13.04 15.16 4.93
CA ALA A 8 12.36 13.87 5.06
C ALA A 8 10.83 13.94 4.90
N HIS A 9 10.25 15.08 4.48
CA HIS A 9 8.79 15.31 4.48
C HIS A 9 8.32 16.24 3.35
N SER A 10 8.65 15.93 2.09
CA SER A 10 7.97 16.54 0.96
C SER A 10 6.62 15.84 0.73
N ASN A 11 5.50 16.55 0.97
CA ASN A 11 4.15 16.13 0.55
C ASN A 11 3.93 16.26 -0.98
N VAL A 12 4.98 16.56 -1.74
CA VAL A 12 4.91 16.68 -3.20
C VAL A 12 5.19 15.30 -3.79
N VAL A 13 4.27 14.82 -4.63
CA VAL A 13 4.46 13.61 -5.44
C VAL A 13 5.85 13.66 -6.08
N PRO A 14 6.74 12.67 -5.85
CA PRO A 14 8.07 12.68 -6.46
C PRO A 14 7.95 12.88 -7.96
N PRO A 15 8.73 13.81 -8.57
CA PRO A 15 8.66 14.03 -10.00
C PRO A 15 9.09 12.76 -10.73
N ALA A 16 8.12 12.09 -11.36
CA ALA A 16 8.40 10.91 -12.18
C ALA A 16 9.26 11.32 -13.37
N GLN A 17 10.43 10.70 -13.50
CA GLN A 17 11.28 10.88 -14.67
C GLN A 17 10.84 9.92 -15.78
N PRO A 18 10.78 10.37 -17.05
CA PRO A 18 10.46 9.49 -18.16
C PRO A 18 11.57 8.45 -18.31
N LEU A 19 11.20 7.17 -18.39
CA LEU A 19 12.11 6.09 -18.73
C LEU A 19 12.28 5.99 -20.25
N THR A 20 13.50 5.64 -20.67
CA THR A 20 13.71 5.16 -22.03
C THR A 20 13.05 3.80 -22.23
N GLU A 21 12.78 3.44 -23.47
CA GLU A 21 12.21 2.13 -23.81
C GLU A 21 13.10 0.97 -23.31
N ALA A 22 14.42 1.13 -23.37
CA ALA A 22 15.37 0.12 -22.89
C ALA A 22 15.31 -0.07 -21.37
N GLU A 23 15.19 1.02 -20.61
CA GLU A 23 15.07 0.95 -19.15
C GLU A 23 13.76 0.30 -18.72
N PHE A 24 12.65 0.68 -19.35
CA PHE A 24 11.35 0.06 -19.11
C PHE A 24 11.39 -1.44 -19.44
N ARG A 25 11.92 -1.80 -20.62
CA ARG A 25 12.04 -3.19 -21.05
C ARG A 25 12.87 -4.03 -20.08
N ASN A 26 13.97 -3.50 -19.57
CA ASN A 26 14.80 -4.21 -18.60
C ASN A 26 14.08 -4.46 -17.27
N ALA A 27 13.38 -3.45 -16.74
CA ALA A 27 12.59 -3.59 -15.52
C ALA A 27 11.45 -4.62 -15.71
N TRP A 28 10.75 -4.53 -16.85
CA TRP A 28 9.71 -5.48 -17.23
C TRP A 28 10.23 -6.93 -17.31
N LEU A 29 11.38 -7.16 -17.95
CA LEU A 29 11.98 -8.49 -18.05
C LEU A 29 12.34 -9.07 -16.69
N GLN A 30 12.75 -8.23 -15.73
CA GLN A 30 13.01 -8.65 -14.35
C GLN A 30 11.71 -9.09 -13.65
N SER A 31 10.65 -8.28 -13.72
CA SER A 31 9.32 -8.66 -13.21
C SER A 31 8.83 -9.96 -13.84
N LEU A 32 8.92 -10.09 -15.17
CA LEU A 32 8.47 -11.27 -15.90
C LEU A 32 9.25 -12.53 -15.48
N ALA A 33 10.57 -12.42 -15.33
CA ALA A 33 11.40 -13.53 -14.87
C ALA A 33 11.01 -14.00 -13.46
N ARG A 34 10.79 -13.05 -12.54
CA ARG A 34 10.34 -13.34 -11.17
C ARG A 34 8.96 -14.01 -11.16
N LEU A 35 7.99 -13.47 -11.92
CA LEU A 35 6.65 -14.02 -12.01
C LEU A 35 6.64 -15.44 -12.60
N CYS A 36 7.42 -15.67 -13.65
CA CYS A 36 7.62 -16.99 -14.23
C CYS A 36 8.24 -17.97 -13.23
N ALA A 37 9.20 -17.54 -12.42
CA ALA A 37 9.79 -18.37 -11.37
C ALA A 37 8.81 -18.70 -10.23
N ALA A 38 7.94 -17.76 -9.86
CA ALA A 38 6.98 -17.94 -8.77
C ALA A 38 5.73 -18.74 -9.17
N HIS A 39 5.18 -18.49 -10.35
CA HIS A 39 3.86 -19.00 -10.77
C HIS A 39 3.94 -20.02 -11.92
N GLY A 40 5.09 -20.15 -12.57
CA GLY A 40 5.29 -20.98 -13.75
C GLY A 40 4.83 -20.31 -15.05
N ASP A 41 5.51 -20.67 -16.14
CA ASP A 41 5.31 -20.06 -17.47
C ASP A 41 3.86 -20.16 -17.97
N GLY A 42 3.18 -21.30 -17.78
CA GLY A 42 1.81 -21.49 -18.26
C GLY A 42 0.79 -20.55 -17.62
N ARG A 43 0.89 -20.32 -16.29
CA ARG A 43 -0.02 -19.41 -15.57
C ARG A 43 0.24 -17.96 -15.95
N VAL A 44 1.51 -17.58 -16.12
CA VAL A 44 1.89 -16.24 -16.56
C VAL A 44 1.42 -15.98 -18.00
N ALA A 45 1.58 -16.95 -18.91
CA ALA A 45 1.09 -16.85 -20.29
C ALA A 45 -0.43 -16.65 -20.33
N LEU A 46 -1.17 -17.42 -19.52
CA LEU A 46 -2.62 -17.30 -19.41
C LEU A 46 -3.03 -15.92 -18.88
N ALA A 47 -2.40 -15.42 -17.82
CA ALA A 47 -2.69 -14.11 -17.25
C ALA A 47 -2.40 -12.96 -18.22
N LEU A 48 -1.36 -13.11 -19.06
CA LEU A 48 -1.05 -12.17 -20.14
C LEU A 48 -1.98 -12.31 -21.36
N GLY A 49 -2.81 -13.34 -21.43
CA GLY A 49 -3.63 -13.64 -22.62
C GLY A 49 -2.79 -14.00 -23.85
N VAL A 50 -1.66 -14.68 -23.66
CA VAL A 50 -0.74 -15.08 -24.74
C VAL A 50 -0.49 -16.58 -24.77
N SER A 51 -0.06 -17.10 -25.91
CA SER A 51 0.44 -18.48 -25.99
C SER A 51 1.81 -18.60 -25.33
N GLU A 52 2.18 -19.80 -24.87
CA GLU A 52 3.52 -20.06 -24.31
C GLU A 52 4.65 -19.78 -25.33
N ARG A 53 4.37 -19.97 -26.63
CA ARG A 53 5.33 -19.59 -27.68
C ARG A 53 5.57 -18.08 -27.69
N HIS A 54 4.52 -17.29 -27.56
CA HIS A 54 4.65 -15.84 -27.50
C HIS A 54 5.31 -15.42 -26.17
N LEU A 55 5.00 -16.08 -25.06
CA LEU A 55 5.71 -15.85 -23.79
C LEU A 55 7.23 -16.02 -23.93
N ARG A 56 7.72 -17.00 -24.70
CA ARG A 56 9.16 -17.15 -24.97
C ARG A 56 9.76 -15.93 -25.69
N ASN A 57 9.03 -15.33 -26.63
CA ASN A 57 9.47 -14.09 -27.31
C ASN A 57 9.46 -12.88 -26.36
N LEU A 58 8.52 -12.84 -25.41
CA LEU A 58 8.51 -11.81 -24.37
C LEU A 58 9.70 -11.98 -23.43
N LYS A 59 9.99 -13.21 -22.99
CA LYS A 59 11.13 -13.55 -22.12
C LYS A 59 12.49 -13.26 -22.77
N SER A 60 12.59 -13.37 -24.09
CA SER A 60 13.82 -13.00 -24.83
C SER A 60 13.98 -11.49 -25.02
N GLY A 61 12.98 -10.69 -24.64
CA GLY A 61 12.99 -9.25 -24.84
C GLY A 61 12.79 -8.83 -26.30
N ALA A 62 12.43 -9.75 -27.20
CA ALA A 62 12.19 -9.45 -28.62
C ALA A 62 10.96 -8.56 -28.85
N SER A 63 10.01 -8.59 -27.93
CA SER A 63 8.75 -7.83 -27.99
C SER A 63 8.27 -7.46 -26.59
N LEU A 64 7.48 -6.40 -26.50
CA LEU A 64 6.75 -6.02 -25.28
C LEU A 64 5.26 -6.35 -25.43
N PRO A 65 4.57 -6.75 -24.36
CA PRO A 65 3.12 -6.87 -24.39
C PRO A 65 2.48 -5.48 -24.48
N ALA A 66 1.22 -5.45 -24.91
CA ALA A 66 0.40 -4.26 -24.78
C ALA A 66 0.15 -3.91 -23.30
N ALA A 67 -0.06 -2.62 -23.02
CA ALA A 67 -0.15 -2.10 -21.65
C ALA A 67 -1.28 -2.76 -20.83
N ASP A 68 -2.44 -3.01 -21.44
CA ASP A 68 -3.55 -3.73 -20.81
C ASP A 68 -3.13 -5.11 -20.29
N ARG A 69 -2.32 -5.85 -21.05
CA ARG A 69 -1.85 -7.18 -20.68
C ARG A 69 -0.86 -7.12 -19.53
N ILE A 70 0.03 -6.13 -19.53
CA ILE A 70 0.96 -5.91 -18.41
C ILE A 70 0.14 -5.65 -17.14
N TRP A 71 -0.95 -4.87 -17.20
CA TRP A 71 -1.77 -4.52 -16.04
C TRP A 71 -2.60 -5.70 -15.54
N ASN A 72 -3.06 -6.57 -16.43
CA ASN A 72 -3.79 -7.79 -16.04
C ASN A 72 -2.97 -8.76 -15.17
N LEU A 73 -1.63 -8.65 -15.17
CA LEU A 73 -0.80 -9.45 -14.27
C LEU A 73 -1.03 -9.15 -12.79
N LEU A 74 -1.54 -7.97 -12.44
CA LEU A 74 -1.91 -7.65 -11.05
C LEU A 74 -3.01 -8.58 -10.50
N ALA A 75 -3.83 -9.16 -11.39
CA ALA A 75 -4.82 -10.17 -11.00
C ALA A 75 -4.20 -11.54 -10.67
N LEU A 76 -2.99 -11.82 -11.20
CA LEU A 76 -2.23 -13.02 -10.87
C LEU A 76 -1.35 -12.79 -9.63
N ASP A 77 -0.66 -11.66 -9.58
CA ASP A 77 0.27 -11.29 -8.52
C ASP A 77 0.19 -9.78 -8.23
N PRO A 78 -0.24 -9.36 -7.03
CA PRO A 78 -0.33 -7.93 -6.66
C PRO A 78 0.99 -7.16 -6.75
N SER A 79 2.12 -7.87 -6.76
CA SER A 79 3.48 -7.36 -6.81
C SER A 79 4.04 -7.38 -8.24
N ALA A 80 3.23 -7.73 -9.26
CA ALA A 80 3.68 -7.94 -10.65
C ALA A 80 4.45 -6.76 -11.28
N HIS A 81 4.31 -5.54 -10.74
CA HIS A 81 4.92 -4.34 -11.29
C HIS A 81 6.06 -3.77 -10.42
N ASP A 82 6.42 -4.42 -9.31
CA ASP A 82 7.35 -3.84 -8.32
C ASP A 82 8.66 -3.31 -8.93
N GLU A 83 9.25 -4.03 -9.90
CA GLU A 83 10.50 -3.60 -10.54
C GLU A 83 10.31 -2.40 -11.48
N ILE A 84 9.13 -2.28 -12.12
CA ILE A 84 8.76 -1.11 -12.93
C ILE A 84 8.46 0.07 -12.02
N ASP A 85 7.63 -0.13 -11.00
CA ASP A 85 7.22 0.89 -10.02
C ASP A 85 8.44 1.48 -9.30
N ALA A 86 9.40 0.64 -8.93
CA ALA A 86 10.64 1.07 -8.29
C ALA A 86 11.44 2.06 -9.16
N ARG A 87 11.39 1.97 -10.49
CA ARG A 87 12.03 2.95 -11.38
C ARG A 87 11.39 4.33 -11.31
N TYR A 88 10.10 4.38 -11.00
CA TYR A 88 9.35 5.61 -10.79
C TYR A 88 9.30 6.03 -9.32
N GLN A 89 10.00 5.32 -8.43
CA GLN A 89 9.97 5.54 -6.97
C GLN A 89 8.56 5.46 -6.38
N VAL A 90 7.69 4.66 -7.00
CA VAL A 90 6.33 4.39 -6.51
C VAL A 90 6.21 2.94 -6.10
N LYS A 91 5.08 2.62 -5.47
CA LYS A 91 4.71 1.25 -5.15
C LYS A 91 3.22 1.09 -5.41
N ASN A 92 2.83 0.04 -6.13
CA ASN A 92 1.44 -0.33 -6.23
C ASN A 92 0.89 -0.78 -4.87
N SER A 93 -0.26 -0.22 -4.50
CA SER A 93 -1.02 -0.60 -3.33
C SER A 93 -2.51 -0.56 -3.70
N PRO A 94 -3.32 -1.52 -3.23
CA PRO A 94 -4.76 -1.45 -3.41
C PRO A 94 -5.31 -0.09 -2.95
N ILE A 95 -6.34 0.41 -3.62
CA ILE A 95 -6.96 1.72 -3.29
C ILE A 95 -7.39 1.78 -1.82
N ASP A 96 -7.89 0.66 -1.30
CA ASP A 96 -8.33 0.53 0.09
C ASP A 96 -7.25 -0.10 1.00
N ALA A 97 -6.02 -0.23 0.52
CA ALA A 97 -4.94 -0.78 1.34
C ALA A 97 -4.61 0.19 2.47
N LEU A 98 -4.65 -0.34 3.70
CA LEU A 98 -4.04 0.28 4.86
C LEU A 98 -2.51 0.21 4.67
N CYS A 99 -1.91 1.26 4.11
CA CYS A 99 -0.46 1.35 3.95
C CYS A 99 0.23 1.22 5.31
N SER A 100 0.88 0.07 5.53
CA SER A 100 1.63 -0.27 6.75
C SER A 100 2.97 0.46 6.88
N THR A 101 3.25 1.43 6.01
CA THR A 101 4.47 2.24 6.04
C THR A 101 4.40 3.42 7.01
N ASP A 102 3.21 3.79 7.49
CA ASP A 102 3.09 4.52 8.76
C ASP A 102 2.63 3.50 9.82
N PRO A 103 3.46 3.19 10.83
CA PRO A 103 3.03 2.31 11.90
C PRO A 103 1.85 2.96 12.60
N LEU A 104 0.74 2.22 12.80
CA LEU A 104 -0.39 2.64 13.63
C LEU A 104 0.07 3.23 14.98
N THR A 105 1.21 2.76 15.49
CA THR A 105 1.91 3.31 16.65
C THR A 105 2.14 4.82 16.57
N ARG A 106 2.54 5.36 15.42
CA ARG A 106 2.72 6.81 15.21
C ARG A 106 1.41 7.56 15.30
N ASP A 107 0.36 7.04 14.65
CA ASP A 107 -0.98 7.62 14.71
C ASP A 107 -1.52 7.62 16.15
N ILE A 108 -1.34 6.50 16.86
CA ILE A 108 -1.72 6.36 18.27
C ILE A 108 -0.95 7.35 19.15
N ILE A 109 0.37 7.48 18.98
CA ILE A 109 1.19 8.44 19.75
C ILE A 109 0.74 9.87 19.48
N ALA A 110 0.50 10.22 18.22
CA ALA A 110 0.07 11.56 17.84
C ALA A 110 -1.33 11.88 18.38
N LEU A 111 -2.28 10.93 18.29
CA LEU A 111 -3.60 11.09 18.88
C LEU A 111 -3.52 11.18 20.41
N ALA A 112 -2.69 10.37 21.07
CA ALA A 112 -2.51 10.42 22.51
C ALA A 112 -1.98 11.78 22.98
N ASN A 113 -1.03 12.36 22.25
CA ASN A 113 -0.54 13.72 22.52
C ASN A 113 -1.62 14.77 22.31
N GLU A 114 -2.42 14.67 21.25
CA GLU A 114 -3.54 15.60 21.00
C GLU A 114 -4.62 15.49 22.08
N VAL A 115 -4.94 14.29 22.55
CA VAL A 115 -5.86 14.06 23.66
C VAL A 115 -5.30 14.68 24.94
N ALA A 116 -4.03 14.40 25.27
CA ALA A 116 -3.38 14.98 26.45
C ALA A 116 -3.36 16.52 26.44
N GLN A 117 -3.13 17.13 25.27
CA GLN A 117 -3.22 18.59 25.09
C GLN A 117 -4.64 19.12 25.23
N SER A 118 -5.65 18.34 24.83
CA SER A 118 -7.06 18.74 24.94
C SER A 118 -7.59 18.58 26.36
N GLU A 119 -7.01 17.67 27.15
CA GLU A 119 -7.31 17.47 28.57
C GLU A 119 -6.55 18.44 29.49
N ASP A 120 -5.63 19.23 28.94
CA ASP A 120 -4.88 20.23 29.71
C ASP A 120 -5.84 21.33 30.21
N PRO A 121 -5.82 21.70 31.51
CA PRO A 121 -6.68 22.75 32.04
C PRO A 121 -6.51 24.13 31.39
N SER A 122 -5.38 24.36 30.71
CA SER A 122 -5.07 25.57 29.94
C SER A 122 -5.47 25.49 28.47
N SER A 123 -6.07 24.37 28.02
CA SER A 123 -6.64 24.25 26.68
C SER A 123 -7.82 25.23 26.49
N PRO A 124 -8.14 25.63 25.25
CA PRO A 124 -9.29 26.51 24.96
C PRO A 124 -10.63 26.03 25.55
N GLY A 125 -10.85 24.71 25.64
CA GLY A 125 -12.02 24.09 26.26
C GLY A 125 -11.89 23.74 27.75
N GLY A 126 -10.70 23.90 28.34
CA GLY A 126 -10.38 23.36 29.65
C GLY A 126 -10.37 21.82 29.63
N VAL A 127 -11.15 21.18 30.51
CA VAL A 127 -11.19 19.70 30.62
C VAL A 127 -12.18 19.05 29.63
N VAL A 128 -12.96 19.87 28.90
CA VAL A 128 -13.96 19.39 27.94
C VAL A 128 -13.53 19.80 26.54
N VAL A 129 -13.36 18.82 25.65
CA VAL A 129 -13.05 19.08 24.25
C VAL A 129 -14.23 19.80 23.59
N THR A 130 -14.01 21.01 23.10
CA THR A 130 -15.02 21.82 22.41
C THR A 130 -15.25 21.36 20.97
N ASP A 131 -16.39 21.71 20.39
CA ASP A 131 -16.71 21.44 18.98
C ASP A 131 -15.66 22.03 18.03
N HIS A 132 -15.12 23.21 18.36
CA HIS A 132 -14.07 23.84 17.57
C HIS A 132 -12.76 23.05 17.61
N GLU A 133 -12.35 22.60 18.80
CA GLU A 133 -11.15 21.76 18.96
C GLU A 133 -11.30 20.39 18.29
N LEU A 134 -12.51 19.82 18.28
CA LEU A 134 -12.80 18.58 17.55
C LEU A 134 -12.66 18.76 16.03
N LEU A 135 -13.19 19.85 15.49
CA LEU A 135 -13.10 20.15 14.05
C LEU A 135 -11.69 20.46 13.56
N GLN A 136 -10.77 20.84 14.46
CA GLN A 136 -9.36 21.05 14.13
C GLN A 136 -8.51 19.76 14.17
N LYS A 137 -9.04 18.66 14.71
CA LYS A 137 -8.30 17.39 14.79
C LYS A 137 -8.20 16.72 13.43
N ASP A 138 -7.16 15.91 13.27
CA ASP A 138 -6.98 15.07 12.10
C ASP A 138 -8.02 13.94 12.08
N GLU A 139 -9.16 14.19 11.42
CA GLU A 139 -10.26 13.24 11.30
C GLU A 139 -9.83 11.93 10.63
N HIS A 140 -8.96 12.00 9.63
CA HIS A 140 -8.46 10.81 8.94
C HIS A 140 -7.68 9.90 9.89
N ARG A 141 -6.84 10.48 10.76
CA ARG A 141 -6.12 9.74 11.80
C ARG A 141 -7.07 9.10 12.80
N MET A 142 -8.05 9.85 13.30
CA MET A 142 -9.05 9.32 14.25
C MET A 142 -9.82 8.14 13.66
N ARG A 143 -10.28 8.24 12.40
CA ARG A 143 -10.97 7.15 11.71
C ARG A 143 -10.09 5.91 11.53
N ARG A 144 -8.81 6.09 11.19
CA ARG A 144 -7.86 4.99 11.01
C ARG A 144 -7.63 4.21 12.32
N ILE A 145 -7.43 4.92 13.43
CA ILE A 145 -7.28 4.31 14.76
C ILE A 145 -8.57 3.60 15.17
N HIS A 146 -9.71 4.27 15.04
CA HIS A 146 -11.02 3.70 15.36
C HIS A 146 -11.29 2.39 14.60
N ASN A 147 -11.06 2.38 13.29
CA ASN A 147 -11.30 1.19 12.46
C ASN A 147 -10.40 0.03 12.89
N THR A 148 -9.14 0.31 13.21
CA THR A 148 -8.18 -0.71 13.62
C THR A 148 -8.54 -1.31 14.98
N LEU A 149 -8.78 -0.46 15.99
CA LEU A 149 -9.19 -0.91 17.32
C LEU A 149 -10.55 -1.64 17.26
N GLY A 150 -11.50 -1.13 16.47
CA GLY A 150 -12.79 -1.77 16.25
C GLY A 150 -12.67 -3.16 15.63
N SER A 151 -11.72 -3.36 14.70
CA SER A 151 -11.45 -4.69 14.12
C SER A 151 -10.92 -5.68 15.17
N TRP A 152 -10.05 -5.22 16.07
CA TRP A 152 -9.51 -6.05 17.14
C TRP A 152 -10.59 -6.43 18.15
N LEU A 153 -11.44 -5.48 18.55
CA LEU A 153 -12.56 -5.74 19.45
C LEU A 153 -13.54 -6.77 18.85
N LYS A 154 -13.91 -6.62 17.57
CA LYS A 154 -14.73 -7.61 16.86
C LYS A 154 -14.10 -9.00 16.84
N ARG A 155 -12.77 -9.07 16.63
CA ARG A 155 -12.04 -10.34 16.67
C ARG A 155 -12.04 -10.95 18.08
N ILE A 156 -11.87 -10.13 19.12
CA ILE A 156 -11.97 -10.56 20.53
C ILE A 156 -13.37 -11.09 20.82
N GLU A 157 -14.42 -10.39 20.39
CA GLU A 157 -15.80 -10.83 20.54
C GLU A 157 -16.05 -12.17 19.84
N ALA A 158 -15.56 -12.33 18.61
CA ALA A 158 -15.68 -13.59 17.88
C ALA A 158 -14.99 -14.75 18.62
N MET A 159 -13.82 -14.53 19.20
CA MET A 159 -13.11 -15.53 20.01
C MET A 159 -13.85 -15.85 21.32
N ARG A 160 -14.56 -14.87 21.90
CA ARG A 160 -15.34 -15.02 23.14
C ARG A 160 -16.72 -15.61 22.92
N ARG A 161 -17.24 -15.65 21.68
CA ARG A 161 -18.53 -16.29 21.40
C ARG A 161 -18.43 -17.78 21.73
N PRO A 162 -19.31 -18.31 22.59
CA PRO A 162 -19.30 -19.73 22.89
C PRO A 162 -19.55 -20.52 21.61
N ALA A 163 -18.70 -21.51 21.34
CA ALA A 163 -18.91 -22.44 20.24
C ALA A 163 -20.20 -23.20 20.53
N ILE A 164 -21.29 -22.86 19.83
CA ILE A 164 -22.50 -23.67 19.84
C ILE A 164 -22.10 -25.00 19.21
N LYS A 165 -21.84 -26.01 20.04
CA LYS A 165 -21.69 -27.39 19.57
C LYS A 165 -22.98 -27.74 18.86
N ALA A 166 -22.91 -27.99 17.56
CA ALA A 166 -24.00 -28.63 16.84
C ALA A 166 -24.28 -29.96 17.55
N VAL A 167 -25.46 -30.06 18.14
CA VAL A 167 -25.99 -31.31 18.68
C VAL A 167 -26.26 -32.20 17.47
N ALA A 168 -25.47 -33.25 17.35
CA ALA A 168 -25.71 -34.36 16.43
C ALA A 168 -26.84 -35.24 16.97
#